data_AF-A0A960MKN6-F1
#
_entry.id   AF-A0A960MKN6-F1
#
_cell.length_a   1.000
_cell.length_b   1.000
_cell.length_c   1.000
_cell.angle_alpha   90.00
_cell.angle_beta   90.00
_cell.angle_gamma   90.00
#
_symmetry.space_group_name_H-M   'P 1'
#
loop_
_entity.id
_entity.type
_entity.pdbx_description
1 polymer ?
#
loop_
_entity_poly.entity_id
_entity_poly.type
_entity_poly.pdbx_seq_one_letter_code
_entity_poly.pdbx_strand_id
1 'polypeptide(L)'
;MLFEGLMARDASGGLTEGLAKRIEISDDQKTYTFHLRPSFWSNGDPVTAKDFEYAWKKSIHPATAQLGAYHFNCIKNAAKCLDGQVPIHKVGIVTRDDLTLVVHLEHPTPYFLELLACSTYAPVPHQKVLEDEEWAFCNGKPLISNGPFVLKRWQKGLRLKLEKNPYYWRAEEVTIPGIFLHVVQENSLRHYLFEQGQIDWMGDPLSPLSHDVIEASSVQKDLMSSEIHGVNWLFLNTKKFPFHNKNFRKALALAIDRERIQQQLLQAATQKECRFAPTPFCDDACHDFIGDQRARAQLLFNSALSEIGIDRSSFPEIKLSYSPLGIHPKLVHLIQSQWEETLGIKVIL
;
A
#
# COMPACT_ATOMS: atom_id res chain seq x y z
N MET A 1 -0.09 -11.27 -9.25
CA MET A 1 -1.08 -12.18 -9.89
C MET A 1 -1.22 -11.92 -11.39
N LEU A 2 -1.64 -10.73 -11.83
CA LEU A 2 -1.86 -10.47 -13.26
C LEU A 2 -0.59 -10.05 -14.00
N PHE A 3 0.28 -9.28 -13.34
CA PHE A 3 1.53 -8.79 -13.89
C PHE A 3 2.71 -9.28 -13.05
N GLU A 4 3.88 -9.37 -13.69
CA GLU A 4 5.16 -9.64 -13.04
C GLU A 4 6.20 -8.61 -13.49
N GLY A 5 6.97 -8.08 -12.52
CA GLY A 5 7.99 -7.06 -12.73
C GLY A 5 9.38 -7.64 -13.01
N LEU A 6 10.41 -6.80 -12.89
CA LEU A 6 11.80 -7.23 -12.99
C LEU A 6 12.19 -8.13 -11.81
N MET A 7 11.74 -7.76 -10.61
CA MET A 7 11.86 -8.52 -9.38
C MET A 7 10.48 -9.00 -8.94
N ALA A 8 10.45 -9.98 -8.04
CA ALA A 8 9.25 -10.55 -7.45
C ALA A 8 9.48 -10.87 -5.97
N ARG A 9 8.43 -11.34 -5.30
CA ARG A 9 8.53 -11.94 -3.95
C ARG A 9 8.19 -13.42 -4.03
N ASP A 10 8.94 -14.24 -3.30
CA ASP A 10 8.64 -15.65 -3.13
C ASP A 10 7.57 -15.88 -2.05
N ALA A 11 7.24 -17.15 -1.77
CA ALA A 11 6.24 -17.52 -0.78
C ALA A 11 6.61 -17.13 0.67
N SER A 12 7.88 -16.89 0.96
CA SER A 12 8.36 -16.38 2.26
C SER A 12 8.34 -14.85 2.34
N GLY A 13 8.01 -14.16 1.24
CA GLY A 13 8.08 -12.70 1.12
C GLY A 13 9.48 -12.19 0.74
N GLY A 14 10.45 -13.10 0.60
CA GLY A 14 11.82 -12.81 0.19
C GLY A 14 11.90 -12.28 -1.24
N LEU A 15 12.85 -11.40 -1.49
CA LEU A 15 13.10 -10.86 -2.83
C LEU A 15 13.67 -11.96 -3.74
N THR A 16 13.08 -12.12 -4.92
CA THR A 16 13.53 -13.07 -5.95
C THR A 16 13.46 -12.43 -7.34
N GLU A 17 14.10 -13.04 -8.32
CA GLU A 17 14.08 -12.61 -9.71
C GLU A 17 12.71 -12.85 -10.36
N GLY A 18 12.13 -11.80 -10.97
CA GLY A 18 11.00 -11.89 -11.89
C GLY A 18 11.50 -12.01 -13.32
N LEU A 19 11.14 -11.05 -14.17
CA LEU A 19 11.58 -11.03 -15.57
C LEU A 19 13.08 -10.72 -15.73
N ALA A 20 13.75 -10.13 -14.74
CA ALA A 20 15.21 -9.99 -14.78
C ALA A 20 15.86 -11.37 -14.64
N LYS A 21 16.69 -11.78 -15.61
CA LYS A 21 17.50 -13.01 -15.53
C LYS A 21 18.91 -12.73 -15.01
N ARG A 22 19.44 -11.55 -15.30
CA ARG A 22 20.74 -11.08 -14.83
C ARG A 22 20.68 -9.59 -14.54
N ILE A 23 21.34 -9.17 -13.48
CA ILE A 23 21.43 -7.78 -13.05
C ILE A 23 22.91 -7.43 -12.91
N GLU A 24 23.33 -6.36 -13.58
CA GLU A 24 24.65 -5.75 -13.40
C GLU A 24 24.48 -4.42 -12.67
N ILE A 25 25.29 -4.19 -11.65
CA ILE A 25 25.26 -2.98 -10.83
C ILE A 25 26.63 -2.32 -10.94
N SER A 26 26.68 -1.04 -11.29
CA SER A 26 27.92 -0.27 -11.34
C SER A 26 28.54 -0.10 -9.94
N ASP A 27 29.85 0.14 -9.89
CA ASP A 27 30.60 0.31 -8.64
C ASP A 27 30.04 1.45 -7.75
N ASP A 28 29.53 2.51 -8.39
CA ASP A 28 28.90 3.65 -7.70
C ASP A 28 27.44 3.39 -7.28
N GLN A 29 26.91 2.20 -7.58
CA GLN A 29 25.53 1.77 -7.30
C GLN A 29 24.44 2.69 -7.87
N LYS A 30 24.76 3.41 -8.95
CA LYS A 30 23.82 4.32 -9.63
C LYS A 30 23.36 3.84 -10.99
N THR A 31 23.96 2.79 -11.55
CA THR A 31 23.54 2.24 -12.84
C THR A 31 23.23 0.77 -12.68
N TYR A 32 21.99 0.41 -13.00
CA TYR A 32 21.51 -0.97 -13.02
C TYR A 32 21.20 -1.37 -14.46
N THR A 33 21.80 -2.46 -14.92
CA THR A 33 21.49 -3.07 -16.22
C THR A 33 20.78 -4.39 -16.00
N PHE A 34 19.53 -4.47 -16.44
CA PHE A 34 18.68 -5.64 -16.34
C PHE A 34 18.63 -6.34 -17.70
N HIS A 35 19.05 -7.61 -17.71
CA HIS A 35 18.90 -8.50 -18.84
C HIS A 35 17.65 -9.35 -18.63
N LEU A 36 16.65 -9.16 -19.48
CA LEU A 36 15.35 -9.80 -19.37
C LEU A 36 15.42 -11.25 -19.89
N ARG A 37 14.65 -12.15 -19.27
CA ARG A 37 14.37 -13.45 -19.85
C ARG A 37 13.36 -13.31 -20.99
N PRO A 38 13.46 -14.14 -22.06
CA PRO A 38 12.38 -14.25 -23.04
C PRO A 38 11.07 -14.58 -22.33
N SER A 39 10.05 -13.76 -22.55
CA SER A 39 8.73 -13.89 -21.93
C SER A 39 7.67 -13.28 -22.84
N PHE A 40 6.41 -13.62 -22.59
CA PHE A 40 5.30 -13.27 -23.47
C PHE A 40 4.14 -12.68 -22.66
N TRP A 41 3.48 -11.70 -23.27
CA TRP A 41 2.16 -11.25 -22.87
C TRP A 41 1.13 -12.36 -23.10
N SER A 42 -0.02 -12.27 -22.43
CA SER A 42 -1.08 -13.28 -22.52
C SER A 42 -1.76 -13.40 -23.90
N ASN A 43 -1.46 -12.48 -24.81
CA ASN A 43 -1.84 -12.53 -26.22
C ASN A 43 -0.75 -13.14 -27.14
N GLY A 44 0.40 -13.55 -26.57
CA GLY A 44 1.52 -14.15 -27.30
C GLY A 44 2.59 -13.16 -27.79
N ASP A 45 2.38 -11.85 -27.63
CA ASP A 45 3.39 -10.85 -28.00
C ASP A 45 4.59 -10.91 -27.05
N PRO A 46 5.82 -10.66 -27.50
CA PRO A 46 6.99 -10.65 -26.63
C PRO A 46 6.91 -9.50 -25.62
N VAL A 47 7.29 -9.76 -24.37
CA VAL A 47 7.56 -8.70 -23.40
C VAL A 47 8.96 -8.16 -23.65
N THR A 48 9.09 -6.84 -23.74
CA THR A 48 10.35 -6.16 -24.09
C THR A 48 10.74 -5.14 -23.02
N ALA A 49 12.00 -4.72 -23.04
CA ALA A 49 12.52 -3.64 -22.20
C ALA A 49 11.76 -2.31 -22.45
N LYS A 50 11.21 -2.10 -23.66
CA LYS A 50 10.37 -0.94 -23.97
C LYS A 50 9.05 -0.92 -23.21
N ASP A 51 8.50 -2.09 -22.86
CA ASP A 51 7.28 -2.16 -22.05
C ASP A 51 7.51 -1.56 -20.65
N PHE A 52 8.68 -1.83 -20.05
CA PHE A 52 9.09 -1.24 -18.79
C PHE A 52 9.38 0.25 -18.92
N GLU A 53 10.20 0.64 -19.91
CA GLU A 53 10.54 2.03 -20.16
C GLU A 53 9.30 2.89 -20.34
N TYR A 54 8.35 2.43 -21.17
CA TYR A 54 7.09 3.11 -21.41
C TYR A 54 6.24 3.19 -20.13
N ALA A 55 6.04 2.06 -19.43
CA ALA A 55 5.23 2.01 -18.22
C ALA A 55 5.71 3.01 -17.16
N TRP A 56 7.02 3.02 -16.90
CA TRP A 56 7.61 3.86 -15.86
C TRP A 56 7.64 5.33 -16.28
N LYS A 57 7.98 5.63 -17.54
CA LYS A 57 7.91 7.01 -18.04
C LYS A 57 6.49 7.55 -18.02
N LYS A 58 5.48 6.73 -18.33
CA LYS A 58 4.07 7.11 -18.21
C LYS A 58 3.68 7.40 -16.76
N SER A 59 4.17 6.62 -15.80
CA SER A 59 3.94 6.87 -14.37
C SER A 59 4.61 8.15 -13.84
N ILE A 60 5.74 8.55 -14.44
CA ILE A 60 6.51 9.75 -14.07
C ILE A 60 6.01 11.01 -14.78
N HIS A 61 5.42 10.87 -15.98
CA HIS A 61 5.05 12.03 -16.79
C HIS A 61 3.98 12.89 -16.09
N PRO A 62 4.16 14.24 -15.96
CA PRO A 62 3.25 15.10 -15.18
C PRO A 62 1.77 15.01 -15.58
N ALA A 63 1.49 14.84 -16.87
CA ALA A 63 0.11 14.73 -17.38
C ALA A 63 -0.61 13.43 -16.98
N THR A 64 0.12 12.39 -16.58
CA THR A 64 -0.41 11.06 -16.28
C THR A 64 -0.01 10.55 -14.89
N ALA A 65 0.81 11.33 -14.16
CA ALA A 65 1.32 11.01 -12.85
C ALA A 65 0.18 10.66 -11.89
N GLN A 66 0.27 9.46 -11.32
CA GLN A 66 -0.70 8.94 -10.36
C GLN A 66 -0.25 9.25 -8.92
N LEU A 67 -1.14 8.99 -7.95
CA LEU A 67 -0.92 9.12 -6.50
C LEU A 67 0.30 8.35 -5.93
N GLY A 68 1.10 7.66 -6.76
CA GLY A 68 2.32 6.94 -6.37
C GLY A 68 3.57 7.27 -7.19
N ALA A 69 3.56 8.33 -8.01
CA ALA A 69 4.67 8.65 -8.91
C ALA A 69 6.00 8.93 -8.18
N TYR A 70 5.93 9.34 -6.90
CA TYR A 70 7.10 9.56 -6.05
C TYR A 70 7.92 8.29 -5.80
N HIS A 71 7.37 7.09 -5.99
CA HIS A 71 8.14 5.83 -5.90
C HIS A 71 9.33 5.86 -6.86
N PHE A 72 9.18 6.49 -8.03
CA PHE A 72 10.22 6.60 -9.05
C PHE A 72 11.28 7.67 -8.75
N ASN A 73 11.18 8.45 -7.67
CA ASN A 73 12.08 9.58 -7.40
C ASN A 73 13.56 9.20 -7.23
N CYS A 74 13.85 7.94 -6.91
CA CYS A 74 15.23 7.42 -6.89
C CYS A 74 15.88 7.40 -8.29
N ILE A 75 15.08 7.33 -9.36
CA ILE A 75 15.54 7.33 -10.74
C ILE A 75 16.00 8.74 -11.13
N LYS A 76 17.14 8.82 -11.80
CA LYS A 76 17.76 10.06 -12.24
C LYS A 76 16.76 10.93 -12.99
N ASN A 77 16.64 12.19 -12.57
CA ASN A 77 15.71 13.19 -13.11
C ASN A 77 14.20 12.91 -12.96
N ALA A 78 13.76 11.82 -12.32
CA ALA A 78 12.33 11.52 -12.20
C ALA A 78 11.56 12.59 -11.40
N ALA A 79 12.06 13.00 -10.24
CA ALA A 79 11.44 14.06 -9.43
C ALA A 79 11.40 15.41 -10.17
N LYS A 80 12.51 15.79 -10.83
CA LYS A 80 12.58 17.01 -11.65
C LYS A 80 11.58 16.96 -12.82
N CYS A 81 11.35 15.78 -13.38
CA CYS A 81 10.39 15.61 -14.46
C CYS A 81 8.95 15.77 -13.94
N LEU A 82 8.63 15.17 -12.80
CA LEU A 82 7.34 15.33 -12.11
C LEU A 82 7.04 16.80 -11.80
N ASP A 83 8.04 17.56 -11.38
CA ASP A 83 7.94 19.00 -11.13
C ASP A 83 7.90 19.86 -12.42
N GLY A 84 7.94 19.24 -13.61
CA GLY A 84 7.93 19.94 -14.89
C GLY A 84 9.25 20.66 -15.24
N GLN A 85 10.31 20.42 -14.49
CA GLN A 85 11.61 21.11 -14.68
C GLN A 85 12.45 20.51 -15.82
N VAL A 86 12.24 19.24 -16.14
CA VAL A 86 12.93 18.55 -17.24
C VAL A 86 11.97 17.66 -18.04
N PRO A 87 12.20 17.48 -19.37
CA PRO A 87 11.34 16.65 -20.18
C PRO A 87 11.56 15.15 -19.94
N ILE A 88 10.53 14.33 -20.21
CA ILE A 88 10.50 12.88 -19.90
C ILE A 88 11.64 12.07 -20.53
N HIS A 89 12.15 12.48 -21.69
CA HIS A 89 13.27 11.81 -22.36
C HIS A 89 14.62 11.98 -21.63
N LYS A 90 14.71 12.88 -20.64
CA LYS A 90 15.89 13.05 -19.77
C LYS A 90 15.84 12.19 -18.51
N VAL A 91 14.74 11.50 -18.24
CA VAL A 91 14.64 10.55 -17.11
C VAL A 91 15.52 9.34 -17.39
N GLY A 92 16.24 8.88 -16.35
CA GLY A 92 17.26 7.84 -16.40
C GLY A 92 16.74 6.43 -16.64
N ILE A 93 15.88 6.22 -17.63
CA ILE A 93 15.35 4.92 -18.04
C ILE A 93 15.57 4.82 -19.54
N VAL A 94 16.41 3.88 -19.95
CA VAL A 94 16.79 3.69 -21.36
C VAL A 94 16.83 2.21 -21.71
N THR A 95 16.46 1.89 -22.93
CA THR A 95 16.54 0.55 -23.50
C THR A 95 17.72 0.49 -24.45
N ARG A 96 18.58 -0.55 -24.33
CA ARG A 96 19.68 -0.77 -25.29
C ARG A 96 19.22 -1.62 -26.47
N ASP A 97 18.38 -2.59 -26.18
CA ASP A 97 17.73 -3.52 -27.10
C ASP A 97 16.44 -4.04 -26.45
N ASP A 98 15.75 -4.96 -27.12
CA ASP A 98 14.45 -5.48 -26.67
C ASP A 98 14.51 -6.24 -25.35
N LEU A 99 15.68 -6.71 -24.90
CA LEU A 99 15.83 -7.49 -23.66
C LEU A 99 16.81 -6.84 -22.66
N THR A 100 17.25 -5.60 -22.90
CA THR A 100 18.20 -4.90 -22.03
C THR A 100 17.67 -3.53 -21.61
N LEU A 101 17.28 -3.44 -20.33
CA LEU A 101 16.86 -2.19 -19.68
C LEU A 101 17.99 -1.64 -18.83
N VAL A 102 18.31 -0.36 -18.97
CA VAL A 102 19.28 0.34 -18.12
C VAL A 102 18.58 1.45 -17.35
N VAL A 103 18.80 1.46 -16.05
CA VAL A 103 18.24 2.44 -15.12
C VAL A 103 19.37 3.19 -14.43
N HIS A 104 19.35 4.51 -14.53
CA HIS A 104 20.24 5.40 -13.82
C HIS A 104 19.51 6.01 -12.62
N LEU A 105 20.11 5.94 -11.45
CA LEU A 105 19.61 6.52 -10.22
C LEU A 105 20.21 7.90 -9.97
N GLU A 106 19.49 8.77 -9.27
CA GLU A 106 20.02 10.08 -8.84
C GLU A 106 21.09 9.87 -7.75
N HIS A 107 20.86 8.92 -6.85
CA HIS A 107 21.74 8.55 -5.74
C HIS A 107 21.74 7.02 -5.53
N PRO A 108 22.78 6.44 -4.91
CA PRO A 108 22.77 5.03 -4.51
C PRO A 108 21.54 4.76 -3.67
N THR A 109 20.74 3.77 -4.06
CA THR A 109 19.47 3.43 -3.39
C THR A 109 19.51 1.94 -3.04
N PRO A 110 19.98 1.56 -1.84
CA PRO A 110 20.21 0.16 -1.48
C PRO A 110 18.97 -0.74 -1.59
N TYR A 111 17.78 -0.17 -1.40
CA TYR A 111 16.49 -0.86 -1.50
C TYR A 111 15.87 -0.79 -2.92
N PHE A 112 16.62 -0.38 -3.95
CA PHE A 112 16.08 -0.21 -5.30
C PHE A 112 15.48 -1.51 -5.85
N LEU A 113 16.14 -2.65 -5.66
CA LEU A 113 15.60 -3.94 -6.14
C LEU A 113 14.30 -4.34 -5.42
N GLU A 114 14.12 -3.96 -4.15
CA GLU A 114 12.87 -4.19 -3.40
C GLU A 114 11.71 -3.38 -4.00
N LEU A 115 11.98 -2.16 -4.48
CA LEU A 115 10.97 -1.35 -5.17
C LEU A 115 10.49 -2.04 -6.45
N LEU A 116 11.40 -2.67 -7.18
CA LEU A 116 11.11 -3.34 -8.46
C LEU A 116 10.23 -4.59 -8.32
N ALA A 117 10.02 -5.09 -7.09
CA ALA A 117 9.07 -6.15 -6.79
C ALA A 117 7.63 -5.63 -6.58
N CYS A 118 7.44 -4.31 -6.47
CA CYS A 118 6.12 -3.71 -6.35
C CYS A 118 5.40 -3.66 -7.71
N SER A 119 4.08 -3.83 -7.70
CA SER A 119 3.23 -3.74 -8.91
C SER A 119 3.34 -2.40 -9.65
N THR A 120 3.73 -1.32 -8.95
CA THR A 120 3.98 0.00 -9.55
C THR A 120 5.08 -0.04 -10.62
N TYR A 121 6.03 -0.98 -10.50
CA TYR A 121 7.14 -1.15 -11.44
C TYR A 121 6.89 -2.26 -12.48
N ALA A 122 5.69 -2.84 -12.51
CA ALA A 122 5.34 -3.82 -13.53
C ALA A 122 5.31 -3.18 -14.93
N PRO A 123 5.63 -3.95 -15.99
CA PRO A 123 5.50 -3.48 -17.36
C PRO A 123 4.02 -3.36 -17.75
N VAL A 124 3.75 -2.61 -18.81
CA VAL A 124 2.44 -2.61 -19.50
C VAL A 124 2.65 -2.90 -20.98
N PRO A 125 1.70 -3.54 -21.68
CA PRO A 125 1.85 -3.89 -23.09
C PRO A 125 1.82 -2.62 -23.96
N HIS A 126 2.97 -1.97 -24.18
CA HIS A 126 3.00 -0.56 -24.58
C HIS A 126 2.30 -0.30 -25.92
N GLN A 127 2.46 -1.20 -26.90
CA GLN A 127 1.79 -1.09 -28.21
C GLN A 127 0.28 -1.06 -28.02
N LYS A 128 -0.26 -1.96 -27.20
CA LYS A 128 -1.69 -2.00 -26.91
C LYS A 128 -2.19 -0.74 -26.23
N VAL A 129 -1.40 -0.19 -25.29
CA VAL A 129 -1.76 1.06 -24.61
C VAL A 129 -1.85 2.25 -25.58
N LEU A 130 -1.03 2.26 -26.63
CA LEU A 130 -1.06 3.31 -27.67
C LEU A 130 -2.26 3.17 -28.62
N GLU A 131 -2.71 1.94 -28.87
CA GLU A 131 -3.86 1.66 -29.73
C GLU A 131 -5.21 1.85 -29.03
N ASP A 132 -5.24 1.73 -27.71
CA ASP A 132 -6.46 1.61 -26.93
C ASP A 132 -6.29 2.22 -25.53
N GLU A 133 -6.82 3.44 -25.34
CA GLU A 133 -6.78 4.11 -24.04
C GLU A 133 -7.55 3.33 -22.96
N GLU A 134 -8.50 2.48 -23.37
CA GLU A 134 -9.31 1.65 -22.49
C GLU A 134 -8.75 0.23 -22.27
N TRP A 135 -7.51 -0.03 -22.69
CA TRP A 135 -6.88 -1.36 -22.64
C TRP A 135 -7.00 -2.06 -21.27
N ALA A 136 -7.03 -1.28 -20.18
CA ALA A 136 -7.08 -1.78 -18.80
C ALA A 136 -8.50 -2.09 -18.28
N PHE A 137 -9.57 -1.63 -18.94
CA PHE A 137 -10.94 -1.73 -18.41
C PHE A 137 -11.62 -3.08 -18.64
N CYS A 138 -10.99 -4.01 -19.36
CA CYS A 138 -11.53 -5.34 -19.61
C CYS A 138 -12.95 -5.30 -20.20
N ASN A 139 -13.18 -4.43 -21.19
CA ASN A 139 -14.47 -4.18 -21.85
C ASN A 139 -14.93 -5.37 -22.72
N GLY A 140 -15.22 -6.50 -22.08
CA GLY A 140 -15.62 -7.76 -22.74
C GLY A 140 -14.46 -8.57 -23.34
N LYS A 141 -13.23 -8.07 -23.28
CA LYS A 141 -12.02 -8.76 -23.72
C LYS A 141 -11.12 -9.09 -22.52
N PRO A 142 -10.35 -10.20 -22.57
CA PRO A 142 -9.35 -10.49 -21.56
C PRO A 142 -8.33 -9.36 -21.43
N LEU A 143 -7.89 -9.06 -20.21
CA LEU A 143 -6.79 -8.13 -19.97
C LEU A 143 -5.49 -8.73 -20.49
N ILE A 144 -4.74 -7.98 -21.29
CA ILE A 144 -3.38 -8.39 -21.69
C ILE A 144 -2.46 -8.20 -20.48
N SER A 145 -1.78 -9.27 -20.08
CA SER A 145 -0.99 -9.33 -18.85
C SER A 145 0.16 -10.35 -18.98
N ASN A 146 1.23 -10.23 -18.19
CA ASN A 146 2.43 -11.08 -18.30
C ASN A 146 2.67 -12.00 -17.09
N GLY A 147 1.78 -11.96 -16.10
CA GLY A 147 1.88 -12.78 -14.89
C GLY A 147 1.23 -14.17 -15.03
N PRO A 148 1.15 -14.93 -13.93
CA PRO A 148 0.65 -16.32 -13.92
C PRO A 148 -0.85 -16.47 -14.27
N PHE A 149 -1.63 -15.39 -14.17
CA PHE A 149 -3.06 -15.41 -14.48
C PHE A 149 -3.47 -14.28 -15.43
N VAL A 150 -4.52 -14.54 -16.20
CA VAL A 150 -5.17 -13.58 -17.11
C VAL A 150 -6.55 -13.26 -16.57
N LEU A 151 -6.90 -11.97 -16.46
CA LEU A 151 -8.27 -11.55 -16.16
C LEU A 151 -9.13 -11.77 -17.41
N LYS A 152 -9.91 -12.85 -17.43
CA LYS A 152 -10.75 -13.24 -18.57
C LYS A 152 -12.07 -12.47 -18.62
N ARG A 153 -12.65 -12.19 -17.46
CA ARG A 153 -13.95 -11.51 -17.38
C ARG A 153 -14.04 -10.71 -16.08
N TRP A 154 -14.54 -9.49 -16.20
CA TRP A 154 -14.94 -8.67 -15.07
C TRP A 154 -16.43 -8.35 -15.18
N GLN A 155 -17.23 -8.90 -14.26
CA GLN A 155 -18.61 -8.51 -14.07
C GLN A 155 -18.64 -7.48 -12.94
N LYS A 156 -18.74 -6.19 -13.31
CA LYS A 156 -18.69 -5.06 -12.36
C LYS A 156 -19.69 -5.27 -11.22
N GLY A 157 -19.23 -5.10 -9.99
CA GLY A 157 -20.02 -5.27 -8.76
C GLY A 157 -20.33 -6.72 -8.36
N LEU A 158 -19.95 -7.72 -9.16
CA LEU A 158 -20.31 -9.13 -8.92
C LEU A 158 -19.09 -10.04 -8.75
N ARG A 159 -18.27 -10.20 -9.80
CA ARG A 159 -17.13 -11.11 -9.78
C ARG A 159 -16.08 -10.84 -10.86
N LEU A 160 -14.86 -11.27 -10.60
CA LEU A 160 -13.78 -11.36 -11.57
C LEU A 160 -13.41 -12.84 -11.78
N LYS A 161 -13.20 -13.24 -13.04
CA LYS A 161 -12.72 -14.56 -13.41
C LYS A 161 -11.31 -14.47 -13.96
N LEU A 162 -10.38 -15.12 -13.28
CA LEU A 162 -8.99 -15.26 -13.70
C LEU A 162 -8.76 -16.70 -14.15
N GLU A 163 -7.97 -16.88 -15.20
CA GLU A 163 -7.54 -18.20 -15.68
C GLU A 163 -6.02 -18.24 -15.76
N LYS A 164 -5.43 -19.43 -15.58
CA LYS A 164 -4.00 -19.66 -15.75
C LYS A 164 -3.54 -19.11 -17.10
N ASN A 165 -2.44 -18.36 -17.10
CA ASN A 165 -1.83 -17.82 -18.31
C ASN A 165 -0.90 -18.88 -18.94
N PRO A 166 -1.24 -19.46 -20.10
CA PRO A 166 -0.37 -20.45 -20.74
C PRO A 166 0.94 -19.85 -21.28
N TYR A 167 0.98 -18.53 -21.49
CA TYR A 167 2.17 -17.80 -21.98
C TYR A 167 3.13 -17.36 -20.86
N TYR A 168 2.76 -17.59 -19.60
CA TYR A 168 3.61 -17.24 -18.48
C TYR A 168 4.89 -18.09 -18.50
N TRP A 169 6.05 -17.48 -18.28
CA TRP A 169 7.34 -18.15 -18.46
C TRP A 169 7.59 -19.29 -17.44
N ARG A 170 6.86 -19.31 -16.31
CA ARG A 170 6.79 -20.45 -15.36
C ARG A 170 5.41 -21.10 -15.34
N ALA A 171 4.70 -21.14 -16.47
CA ALA A 171 3.35 -21.71 -16.51
C ALA A 171 3.28 -23.14 -15.97
N GLU A 172 4.34 -23.95 -16.14
CA GLU A 172 4.39 -25.33 -15.65
C GLU A 172 4.31 -25.42 -14.10
N GLU A 173 4.79 -24.41 -13.39
CA GLU A 173 4.77 -24.37 -11.92
C GLU A 173 3.42 -23.90 -11.35
N VAL A 174 2.55 -23.33 -12.20
CA VAL A 174 1.22 -22.87 -11.78
C VAL A 174 0.24 -24.03 -11.79
N THR A 175 -0.09 -24.57 -10.62
CA THR A 175 -1.00 -25.72 -10.47
C THR A 175 -2.49 -25.33 -10.46
N ILE A 176 -2.80 -24.09 -10.06
CA ILE A 176 -4.18 -23.58 -9.98
C ILE A 176 -4.68 -23.24 -11.39
N PRO A 177 -5.79 -23.83 -11.88
CA PRO A 177 -6.28 -23.58 -13.23
C PRO A 177 -6.97 -22.23 -13.40
N GLY A 178 -7.55 -21.68 -12.33
CA GLY A 178 -8.25 -20.41 -12.34
C GLY A 178 -8.69 -19.96 -10.96
N ILE A 179 -9.06 -18.69 -10.85
CA ILE A 179 -9.46 -18.03 -9.60
C ILE A 179 -10.74 -17.24 -9.85
N PHE A 180 -11.72 -17.38 -8.96
CA PHE A 180 -12.90 -16.54 -8.92
C PHE A 180 -12.80 -15.56 -7.74
N LEU A 181 -12.82 -14.27 -8.04
CA LEU A 181 -12.88 -13.22 -7.02
C LEU A 181 -14.32 -12.73 -6.93
N HIS A 182 -15.00 -13.00 -5.83
CA HIS A 182 -16.36 -12.55 -5.58
C HIS A 182 -16.35 -11.16 -4.92
N VAL A 183 -17.13 -10.23 -5.47
CA VAL A 183 -17.29 -8.89 -4.90
C VAL A 183 -18.47 -8.92 -3.94
N VAL A 184 -18.18 -9.13 -2.66
CA VAL A 184 -19.20 -9.19 -1.59
C VAL A 184 -18.87 -8.12 -0.55
N GLN A 185 -19.75 -7.14 -0.41
CA GLN A 185 -19.56 -6.00 0.50
C GLN A 185 -19.90 -6.36 1.95
N GLU A 186 -20.95 -7.15 2.15
CA GLU A 186 -21.45 -7.51 3.49
C GLU A 186 -20.59 -8.59 4.15
N ASN A 187 -20.00 -8.27 5.29
CA ASN A 187 -19.14 -9.18 6.08
C ASN A 187 -19.85 -10.47 6.46
N SER A 188 -21.09 -10.37 6.92
CA SER A 188 -21.91 -11.51 7.34
C SER A 188 -22.18 -12.48 6.18
N LEU A 189 -22.47 -11.95 4.99
CA LEU A 189 -22.65 -12.76 3.79
C LEU A 189 -21.34 -13.44 3.36
N ARG A 190 -20.20 -12.73 3.40
CA ARG A 190 -18.89 -13.35 3.12
C ARG A 190 -18.61 -14.52 4.06
N HIS A 191 -18.80 -14.29 5.36
CA HIS A 191 -18.59 -15.33 6.35
C HIS A 191 -19.51 -16.53 6.12
N TYR A 192 -20.80 -16.30 5.86
CA TYR A 192 -21.74 -17.36 5.50
C TYR A 192 -21.29 -18.15 4.27
N LEU A 193 -20.87 -17.47 3.20
CA LEU A 193 -20.37 -18.14 1.98
C LEU A 193 -19.12 -18.99 2.25
N PHE A 194 -18.24 -18.55 3.15
CA PHE A 194 -17.06 -19.31 3.57
C PHE A 194 -17.46 -20.58 4.32
N GLU A 195 -18.39 -20.47 5.28
CA GLU A 195 -18.89 -21.62 6.04
C GLU A 195 -19.61 -22.64 5.14
N GLN A 196 -20.27 -22.18 4.06
CA GLN A 196 -20.90 -23.05 3.06
C GLN A 196 -19.91 -23.62 2.02
N GLY A 197 -18.61 -23.31 2.11
CA GLY A 197 -17.60 -23.75 1.15
C GLY A 197 -17.76 -23.16 -0.25
N GLN A 198 -18.45 -22.01 -0.38
CA GLN A 198 -18.60 -21.30 -1.66
C GLN A 198 -17.46 -20.32 -1.93
N ILE A 199 -16.68 -19.95 -0.90
CA ILE A 199 -15.42 -19.22 -1.05
C ILE A 199 -14.33 -19.93 -0.26
N ASP A 200 -13.17 -20.13 -0.90
CA ASP A 200 -12.03 -20.83 -0.30
C ASP A 200 -11.12 -19.89 0.52
N TRP A 201 -11.19 -18.59 0.25
CA TRP A 201 -10.34 -17.57 0.89
C TRP A 201 -11.16 -16.32 1.22
N MET A 202 -11.04 -15.86 2.46
CA MET A 202 -11.57 -14.59 2.95
C MET A 202 -10.50 -13.97 3.86
N GLY A 203 -10.10 -12.73 3.59
CA GLY A 203 -9.04 -12.06 4.36
C GLY A 203 -8.07 -11.25 3.51
N ASP A 204 -7.08 -10.69 4.17
CA ASP A 204 -6.01 -9.93 3.53
C ASP A 204 -5.21 -10.78 2.52
N PRO A 205 -4.58 -10.14 1.50
CA PRO A 205 -4.60 -8.70 1.21
C PRO A 205 -5.80 -8.25 0.37
N LEU A 206 -6.73 -9.15 0.04
CA LEU A 206 -7.84 -8.84 -0.89
C LEU A 206 -9.06 -8.24 -0.20
N SER A 207 -9.31 -8.65 1.04
CA SER A 207 -10.50 -8.23 1.78
C SER A 207 -10.25 -8.35 3.29
N PRO A 208 -9.93 -7.25 3.99
CA PRO A 208 -9.73 -7.31 5.44
C PRO A 208 -10.98 -7.89 6.13
N LEU A 209 -10.75 -8.72 7.14
CA LEU A 209 -11.79 -9.31 7.96
C LEU A 209 -12.28 -8.27 8.98
N SER A 210 -13.59 -8.28 9.28
CA SER A 210 -14.09 -7.54 10.44
C SER A 210 -13.73 -8.24 11.73
N HIS A 211 -13.62 -7.48 12.82
CA HIS A 211 -13.34 -8.04 14.14
C HIS A 211 -14.39 -9.07 14.58
N ASP A 212 -15.67 -8.82 14.31
CA ASP A 212 -16.75 -9.76 14.65
C ASP A 212 -16.58 -11.13 13.96
N VAL A 213 -16.04 -11.15 12.73
CA VAL A 213 -15.75 -12.39 11.99
C VAL A 213 -14.52 -13.09 12.55
N ILE A 214 -13.51 -12.33 12.97
CA ILE A 214 -12.32 -12.89 13.63
C ILE A 214 -12.69 -13.51 14.98
N GLU A 215 -13.55 -12.86 15.77
CA GLU A 215 -14.00 -13.36 17.08
C GLU A 215 -14.97 -14.57 16.97
N ALA A 216 -15.54 -14.82 15.79
CA ALA A 216 -16.43 -15.96 15.57
C ALA A 216 -15.69 -17.30 15.68
N SER A 217 -16.18 -18.19 16.56
CA SER A 217 -15.56 -19.49 16.83
C SER A 217 -15.50 -20.40 15.61
N SER A 218 -16.39 -20.23 14.63
CA SER A 218 -16.43 -21.03 13.41
C SER A 218 -15.24 -20.76 12.47
N VAL A 219 -14.62 -19.58 12.55
CA VAL A 219 -13.47 -19.19 11.71
C VAL A 219 -12.13 -19.45 12.41
N GLN A 220 -12.10 -19.48 13.74
CA GLN A 220 -10.87 -19.58 14.53
C GLN A 220 -9.98 -20.79 14.17
N LYS A 221 -10.56 -21.91 13.74
CA LYS A 221 -9.80 -23.10 13.32
C LYS A 221 -9.08 -22.93 11.97
N ASP A 222 -9.61 -22.10 11.09
CA ASP A 222 -9.10 -21.85 9.74
C ASP A 222 -8.36 -20.50 9.64
N LEU A 223 -8.41 -19.71 10.73
CA LEU A 223 -7.79 -18.39 10.81
C LEU A 223 -6.27 -18.53 10.80
N MET A 224 -5.66 -18.07 9.71
CA MET A 224 -4.23 -17.86 9.62
C MET A 224 -3.91 -16.41 9.96
N SER A 225 -3.00 -16.20 10.91
CA SER A 225 -2.49 -14.87 11.25
C SER A 225 -0.99 -14.81 11.01
N SER A 226 -0.52 -13.65 10.55
CA SER A 226 0.89 -13.36 10.36
C SER A 226 1.15 -11.92 10.78
N GLU A 227 2.34 -11.67 11.29
CA GLU A 227 2.77 -10.31 11.61
C GLU A 227 3.00 -9.54 10.30
N ILE A 228 2.47 -8.32 10.25
CA ILE A 228 2.69 -7.39 9.14
C ILE A 228 3.42 -6.15 9.63
N HIS A 229 4.27 -5.59 8.79
CA HIS A 229 4.86 -4.28 9.03
C HIS A 229 3.87 -3.20 8.61
N GLY A 230 2.93 -2.89 9.50
CA GLY A 230 1.91 -1.85 9.31
C GLY A 230 1.74 -1.01 10.56
N VAL A 231 1.34 0.25 10.38
CA VAL A 231 1.04 1.14 11.50
C VAL A 231 -0.26 1.90 11.21
N ASN A 232 -1.16 1.93 12.20
CA ASN A 232 -2.39 2.71 12.13
C ASN A 232 -2.14 4.15 12.60
N TRP A 233 -2.49 5.14 11.77
CA TRP A 233 -2.27 6.55 12.06
C TRP A 233 -3.53 7.39 11.96
N LEU A 234 -3.55 8.48 12.74
CA LEU A 234 -4.54 9.54 12.63
C LEU A 234 -4.01 10.64 11.72
N PHE A 235 -4.70 10.87 10.61
CA PHE A 235 -4.39 11.99 9.71
C PHE A 235 -5.07 13.27 10.20
N LEU A 236 -4.26 14.29 10.49
CA LEU A 236 -4.74 15.62 10.90
C LEU A 236 -4.60 16.60 9.73
N ASN A 237 -5.67 17.28 9.36
CA ASN A 237 -5.61 18.33 8.34
C ASN A 237 -4.95 19.60 8.92
N THR A 238 -3.63 19.66 8.83
CA THR A 238 -2.80 20.75 9.42
C THR A 238 -3.05 22.14 8.82
N LYS A 239 -3.88 22.26 7.78
CA LYS A 239 -4.28 23.55 7.20
C LYS A 239 -5.59 24.08 7.76
N LYS A 240 -6.34 23.26 8.51
CA LYS A 240 -7.66 23.63 9.05
C LYS A 240 -7.56 23.97 10.53
N PHE A 241 -8.43 24.88 10.93
CA PHE A 241 -8.73 25.09 12.35
C PHE A 241 -9.36 23.82 12.96
N PRO A 242 -9.01 23.42 14.20
CA PRO A 242 -7.92 23.91 15.06
C PRO A 242 -6.57 23.19 14.82
N PHE A 243 -6.51 22.22 13.91
CA PHE A 243 -5.34 21.36 13.65
C PHE A 243 -4.09 22.07 13.10
N HIS A 244 -4.18 23.31 12.61
CA HIS A 244 -3.03 24.13 12.25
C HIS A 244 -2.08 24.42 13.42
N ASN A 245 -2.61 24.49 14.65
CA ASN A 245 -1.79 24.71 15.85
C ASN A 245 -0.97 23.47 16.21
N LYS A 246 0.37 23.64 16.32
CA LYS A 246 1.31 22.54 16.60
C LYS A 246 1.13 21.97 18.01
N ASN A 247 0.85 22.80 19.01
CA ASN A 247 0.69 22.37 20.39
C ASN A 247 -0.61 21.58 20.57
N PHE A 248 -1.68 21.94 19.86
CA PHE A 248 -2.90 21.15 19.82
C PHE A 248 -2.66 19.74 19.25
N ARG A 249 -1.94 19.62 18.12
CA ARG A 249 -1.61 18.30 17.55
C ARG A 249 -0.79 17.44 18.51
N LYS A 250 0.17 18.03 19.24
CA LYS A 250 0.94 17.33 20.26
C LYS A 250 0.07 16.91 21.45
N ALA A 251 -0.86 17.77 21.88
CA ALA A 251 -1.79 17.44 22.95
C ALA A 251 -2.67 16.23 22.59
N LEU A 252 -3.21 16.18 21.37
CA LEU A 252 -3.95 15.01 20.88
C LEU A 252 -3.11 13.74 20.88
N ALA A 253 -1.85 13.80 20.46
CA ALA A 253 -0.98 12.63 20.40
C ALA A 253 -0.58 12.09 21.80
N LEU A 254 -0.41 12.98 22.77
CA LEU A 254 -0.04 12.65 24.16
C LEU A 254 -1.24 12.29 25.04
N ALA A 255 -2.45 12.74 24.68
CA ALA A 255 -3.67 12.34 25.36
C ALA A 255 -4.05 10.87 25.09
N ILE A 256 -3.44 10.23 24.09
CA ILE A 256 -3.67 8.83 23.77
C ILE A 256 -2.74 7.94 24.59
N ASP A 257 -3.31 7.23 25.56
CA ASP A 257 -2.72 6.13 26.30
C ASP A 257 -2.76 4.85 25.44
N ARG A 258 -1.64 4.61 24.75
CA ARG A 258 -1.43 3.45 23.87
C ARG A 258 -1.34 2.14 24.65
N GLU A 259 -0.88 2.17 25.91
CA GLU A 259 -0.76 0.96 26.73
C GLU A 259 -2.13 0.47 27.17
N ARG A 260 -3.00 1.39 27.60
CA ARG A 260 -4.39 1.09 27.92
C ARG A 260 -5.15 0.54 26.72
N ILE A 261 -4.94 1.12 25.53
CA ILE A 261 -5.52 0.59 24.28
C ILE A 261 -5.06 -0.84 24.02
N GLN A 262 -3.76 -1.11 24.12
CA GLN A 262 -3.19 -2.44 23.88
C GLN A 262 -3.76 -3.48 24.86
N GLN A 263 -3.83 -3.15 26.15
CA GLN A 263 -4.38 -4.02 27.21
C GLN A 263 -5.86 -4.32 27.02
N GLN A 264 -6.65 -3.33 26.57
CA GLN A 264 -8.10 -3.46 26.47
C GLN A 264 -8.57 -4.09 25.15
N LEU A 265 -7.74 -4.09 24.10
CA LEU A 265 -8.18 -4.44 22.76
C LEU A 265 -7.34 -5.50 22.05
N LEU A 266 -6.01 -5.52 22.23
CA LEU A 266 -5.10 -6.17 21.28
C LEU A 266 -4.41 -7.43 21.83
N GLN A 267 -5.06 -8.19 22.73
CA GLN A 267 -4.57 -9.42 23.39
C GLN A 267 -3.25 -9.95 22.78
N ALA A 268 -2.12 -9.54 23.37
CA ALA A 268 -0.73 -9.90 23.05
C ALA A 268 -0.17 -9.69 21.61
N ALA A 269 -0.97 -9.43 20.57
CA ALA A 269 -0.52 -9.59 19.18
C ALA A 269 0.06 -8.33 18.47
N THR A 270 0.00 -7.14 19.07
CA THR A 270 0.56 -5.93 18.46
C THR A 270 1.65 -5.31 19.33
N GLN A 271 2.82 -5.01 18.75
CA GLN A 271 3.91 -4.33 19.44
C GLN A 271 3.59 -2.83 19.66
N LYS A 272 4.18 -2.22 20.69
CA LYS A 272 4.00 -0.80 21.01
C LYS A 272 4.67 0.04 19.92
N GLU A 273 3.89 0.79 19.16
CA GLU A 273 4.45 1.73 18.18
C GLU A 273 4.23 3.19 18.57
N CYS A 274 5.34 3.91 18.66
CA CYS A 274 5.37 5.33 18.97
C CYS A 274 5.91 6.18 17.82
N ARG A 275 6.17 5.54 16.67
CA ARG A 275 6.76 6.16 15.49
C ARG A 275 5.98 5.81 14.23
N PHE A 276 6.26 6.61 13.21
CA PHE A 276 5.78 6.40 11.84
C PHE A 276 6.46 5.18 11.22
N ALA A 277 7.75 4.96 11.45
CA ALA A 277 8.39 3.70 11.05
C ALA A 277 8.16 2.65 12.15
N PRO A 278 7.77 1.41 11.80
CA PRO A 278 7.73 0.31 12.75
C PRO A 278 9.09 0.12 13.46
N THR A 279 9.05 -0.32 14.71
CA THR A 279 10.17 -0.56 15.62
C THR A 279 11.37 -1.29 15.00
N PRO A 280 11.23 -2.35 14.16
CA PRO A 280 12.39 -2.98 13.53
C PRO A 280 13.22 -2.07 12.59
N PHE A 281 12.71 -0.88 12.24
CA PHE A 281 13.41 0.11 11.42
C PHE A 281 13.98 1.30 12.23
N CYS A 282 13.98 1.23 13.56
CA CYS A 282 14.40 2.32 14.44
C CYS A 282 15.26 1.80 15.60
N ASP A 283 16.54 2.16 15.62
CA ASP A 283 17.50 1.73 16.66
C ASP A 283 17.26 2.38 18.04
N ASP A 284 16.49 3.47 18.11
CA ASP A 284 16.19 4.17 19.37
C ASP A 284 14.75 3.95 19.84
N ALA A 285 14.57 3.44 21.06
CA ALA A 285 13.26 3.34 21.70
C ALA A 285 12.62 4.74 21.89
N CYS A 286 11.43 4.93 21.31
CA CYS A 286 10.66 6.18 21.42
C CYS A 286 9.88 6.22 22.73
N HIS A 287 10.46 6.82 23.76
CA HIS A 287 9.84 6.87 25.09
C HIS A 287 8.85 8.05 25.25
N ASP A 288 8.91 9.06 24.37
CA ASP A 288 8.16 10.32 24.52
C ASP A 288 6.63 10.18 24.41
N PHE A 289 6.12 9.07 23.87
CA PHE A 289 4.69 8.80 23.65
C PHE A 289 4.19 7.53 24.35
N ILE A 290 5.01 6.95 25.22
CA ILE A 290 4.69 5.76 26.03
C ILE A 290 4.38 6.20 27.47
N GLY A 291 3.40 5.54 28.10
CA GLY A 291 2.97 5.80 29.47
C GLY A 291 1.97 6.95 29.61
N ASP A 292 1.58 7.26 30.85
CA ASP A 292 0.61 8.32 31.16
C ASP A 292 1.23 9.72 30.94
N GLN A 293 0.81 10.37 29.87
CA GLN A 293 1.26 11.72 29.47
C GLN A 293 0.15 12.77 29.60
N ARG A 294 -0.94 12.47 30.33
CA ARG A 294 -2.15 13.32 30.40
C ARG A 294 -1.85 14.75 30.88
N ALA A 295 -1.03 14.90 31.93
CA ALA A 295 -0.65 16.22 32.43
C ALA A 295 0.08 17.06 31.37
N ARG A 296 1.00 16.43 30.61
CA ARG A 296 1.73 17.09 29.52
C ARG A 296 0.80 17.46 28.36
N ALA A 297 -0.15 16.58 28.03
CA ALA A 297 -1.18 16.84 27.03
C ALA A 297 -2.03 18.07 27.39
N GLN A 298 -2.47 18.17 28.66
CA GLN A 298 -3.25 19.30 29.17
C GLN A 298 -2.47 20.62 29.12
N LEU A 299 -1.19 20.62 29.50
CA LEU A 299 -0.33 21.80 29.40
C LEU A 299 -0.22 22.31 27.95
N LEU A 300 0.02 21.40 27.01
CA LEU A 300 0.10 21.75 25.58
C LEU A 300 -1.24 22.22 25.02
N PHE A 301 -2.35 21.64 25.49
CA PHE A 301 -3.67 22.10 25.08
C PHE A 301 -3.98 23.51 25.59
N ASN A 302 -3.66 23.83 26.84
CA ASN A 302 -3.83 25.18 27.39
C ASN A 302 -2.96 26.21 26.66
N SER A 303 -1.72 25.83 26.31
CA SER A 303 -0.87 26.65 25.45
C SER A 303 -1.49 26.87 24.06
N ALA A 304 -2.07 25.83 23.45
CA ALA A 304 -2.76 25.96 22.17
C ALA A 304 -4.00 26.86 22.27
N LEU A 305 -4.81 26.74 23.32
CA LEU A 305 -5.97 27.61 23.58
C LEU A 305 -5.53 29.08 23.68
N SER A 306 -4.45 29.35 24.40
CA SER A 306 -3.88 30.69 24.55
C SER A 306 -3.36 31.26 23.23
N GLU A 307 -2.66 30.45 22.43
CA GLU A 307 -2.12 30.84 21.12
C GLU A 307 -3.23 31.08 20.09
N ILE A 308 -4.29 30.27 20.13
CA ILE A 308 -5.44 30.40 19.24
C ILE A 308 -6.35 31.57 19.69
N GLY A 309 -6.31 31.93 20.97
CA GLY A 309 -7.14 32.98 21.56
C GLY A 309 -8.58 32.54 21.79
N ILE A 310 -8.80 31.29 22.20
CA ILE A 310 -10.13 30.76 22.51
C ILE A 310 -10.19 30.12 23.89
N ASP A 311 -11.33 30.25 24.55
CA ASP A 311 -11.62 29.55 25.78
C ASP A 311 -11.99 28.09 25.50
N ARG A 312 -11.73 27.21 26.47
CA ARG A 312 -12.05 25.78 26.37
C ARG A 312 -13.54 25.53 26.11
N SER A 313 -14.42 26.33 26.71
CA SER A 313 -15.88 26.23 26.53
C SER A 313 -16.35 26.58 25.11
N SER A 314 -15.54 27.32 24.37
CA SER A 314 -15.80 27.73 22.98
C SER A 314 -14.99 26.89 21.97
N PHE A 315 -14.29 25.85 22.43
CA PHE A 315 -13.51 24.97 21.56
C PHE A 315 -14.46 24.18 20.65
N PRO A 316 -14.21 24.12 19.33
CA PRO A 316 -15.11 23.45 18.41
C PRO A 316 -15.13 21.94 18.63
N GLU A 317 -16.21 21.32 18.22
CA GLU A 317 -16.27 19.87 18.07
C GLU A 317 -15.29 19.43 16.98
N ILE A 318 -14.60 18.31 17.22
CA ILE A 318 -13.71 17.71 16.22
C ILE A 318 -14.31 16.43 15.66
N LYS A 319 -14.15 16.20 14.35
CA LYS A 319 -14.65 15.00 13.68
C LYS A 319 -13.52 13.98 13.49
N LEU A 320 -13.75 12.74 13.93
CA LEU A 320 -12.85 11.60 13.75
C LEU A 320 -13.52 10.55 12.86
N SER A 321 -13.22 10.59 11.57
CA SER A 321 -13.72 9.60 10.62
C SER A 321 -12.81 8.39 10.53
N TYR A 322 -13.41 7.20 10.41
CA TYR A 322 -12.69 5.93 10.27
C TYR A 322 -13.42 4.97 9.33
N SER A 323 -12.69 3.98 8.82
CA SER A 323 -13.27 2.85 8.10
C SER A 323 -13.50 1.70 9.08
N PRO A 324 -14.71 1.13 9.18
CA PRO A 324 -14.94 -0.06 10.00
C PRO A 324 -14.30 -1.32 9.39
N LEU A 325 -13.80 -1.24 8.15
CA LEU A 325 -13.01 -2.28 7.51
C LEU A 325 -11.54 -2.12 7.94
N GLY A 326 -11.07 -3.01 8.83
CA GLY A 326 -9.68 -3.09 9.29
C GLY A 326 -9.34 -2.26 10.54
N ILE A 327 -10.21 -1.34 10.98
CA ILE A 327 -10.07 -0.64 12.27
C ILE A 327 -11.20 -1.05 13.20
N HIS A 328 -10.86 -1.55 14.38
CA HIS A 328 -11.85 -1.92 15.39
C HIS A 328 -12.62 -0.67 15.86
N PRO A 329 -13.97 -0.65 15.81
CA PRO A 329 -14.75 0.48 16.34
C PRO A 329 -14.43 0.82 17.81
N LYS A 330 -14.15 -0.19 18.66
CA LYS A 330 -13.71 0.02 20.04
C LYS A 330 -12.43 0.85 20.14
N LEU A 331 -11.47 0.70 19.21
CA LEU A 331 -10.25 1.53 19.19
C LEU A 331 -10.59 3.01 19.06
N VAL A 332 -11.51 3.33 18.13
CA VAL A 332 -11.90 4.71 17.84
C VAL A 332 -12.66 5.31 19.02
N HIS A 333 -13.56 4.55 19.65
CA HIS A 333 -14.24 4.97 20.86
C HIS A 333 -13.29 5.17 22.05
N LEU A 334 -12.27 4.32 22.20
CA LEU A 334 -11.24 4.50 23.23
C LEU A 334 -10.45 5.80 23.01
N ILE A 335 -10.06 6.10 21.76
CA ILE A 335 -9.38 7.36 21.42
C ILE A 335 -10.28 8.57 21.71
N GLN A 336 -11.55 8.51 21.28
CA GLN A 336 -12.56 9.53 21.58
C GLN A 336 -12.67 9.80 23.08
N SER A 337 -12.89 8.74 23.87
CA SER A 337 -13.01 8.82 25.33
C SER A 337 -11.75 9.39 25.97
N GLN A 338 -10.55 8.96 25.55
CA GLN A 338 -9.30 9.49 26.10
C GLN A 338 -9.09 10.97 25.80
N TRP A 339 -9.47 11.45 24.61
CA TRP A 339 -9.45 12.88 24.28
C TRP A 339 -10.47 13.69 25.08
N GLU A 340 -11.70 13.17 25.23
CA GLU A 340 -12.75 13.79 26.03
C GLU A 340 -12.35 13.87 27.51
N GLU A 341 -11.85 12.78 28.09
CA GLU A 341 -11.39 12.71 29.49
C GLU A 341 -10.18 13.62 29.76
N THR A 342 -9.20 13.63 28.85
CA THR A 342 -7.93 14.32 29.10
C THR A 342 -7.99 15.80 28.77
N LEU A 343 -8.61 16.16 27.64
CA LEU A 343 -8.60 17.51 27.09
C LEU A 343 -9.93 18.24 27.29
N GLY A 344 -11.03 17.53 27.56
CA GLY A 344 -12.36 18.13 27.69
C GLY A 344 -12.90 18.68 26.37
N ILE A 345 -12.49 18.11 25.24
CA ILE A 345 -12.98 18.47 23.90
C ILE A 345 -14.06 17.51 23.47
N LYS A 346 -15.05 17.97 22.72
CA LYS A 346 -16.09 17.09 22.17
C LYS A 346 -15.65 16.50 20.83
N VAL A 347 -15.78 15.18 20.69
CA VAL A 347 -15.39 14.44 19.49
C VAL A 347 -16.61 13.76 18.89
N ILE A 348 -16.82 13.93 17.58
CA ILE A 348 -17.88 13.24 16.81
C ILE A 348 -17.23 12.23 15.86
N LEU A 349 -17.84 11.04 15.72
CA LEU A 349 -17.35 9.98 14.83
C LEU A 349 -18.00 10.07 13.44
#